data_AF-A0A957VIF4-F1
#
_entry.id   AF-A0A957VIF4-F1
#
_cell.length_a   1.000
_cell.length_b   1.000
_cell.length_c   1.000
_cell.angle_alpha   90.00
_cell.angle_beta   90.00
_cell.angle_gamma   90.00
#
_symmetry.space_group_name_H-M   'P 1'
#
loop_
_entity.id
_entity.type
_entity.pdbx_description
1 polymer ?
#
loop_
_entity_poly.entity_id
_entity_poly.type
_entity_poly.pdbx_seq_one_letter_code
_entity_poly.pdbx_strand_id
1 'polypeptide(L)'
;TVIMMGMMSLPVMLRNGYDKKVAAGSIIASGTLAQLIPPSLVLVVLADQIGVSVGDLFLGALIPGLMLAGSYMLYIVFIAITQPKKVPALPKEMRTLSGRALFSRVMKAVVPPLLLIFAVLGSIFFGIATPTEAGAVGSVGALILAAMNKRLSWENLYGAANSTARITGLVLMIIFCS
;
A
#
# COMPACT_ATOMS: atom_id res chain seq x y z
N THR A 1 2.21 0.76 7.80
CA THR A 1 2.55 -0.24 6.76
C THR A 1 3.93 -0.84 6.99
N VAL A 2 5.01 -0.05 7.10
CA VAL A 2 6.38 -0.53 7.34
C VAL A 2 6.48 -1.49 8.53
N ILE A 3 5.92 -1.12 9.69
CA ILE A 3 5.97 -1.93 10.92
C ILE A 3 5.28 -3.29 10.71
N MET A 4 4.08 -3.29 10.11
CA MET A 4 3.32 -4.52 9.83
C MET A 4 4.06 -5.42 8.84
N MET A 5 4.56 -4.87 7.73
CA MET A 5 5.34 -5.63 6.75
C MET A 5 6.66 -6.13 7.34
N GLY A 6 7.31 -5.34 8.19
CA GLY A 6 8.50 -5.75 8.94
C GLY A 6 8.22 -6.94 9.86
N MET A 7 7.20 -6.85 10.71
CA MET A 7 6.86 -7.91 11.65
C MET A 7 6.42 -9.21 10.96
N MET A 8 5.70 -9.12 9.84
CA MET A 8 5.19 -10.31 9.13
C MET A 8 6.17 -10.87 8.11
N SER A 9 6.81 -10.01 7.30
CA SER A 9 7.58 -10.45 6.12
C SER A 9 9.05 -10.70 6.45
N LEU A 10 9.66 -9.89 7.31
CA LEU A 10 11.08 -10.05 7.67
C LEU A 10 11.39 -11.44 8.25
N PRO A 11 10.65 -11.97 9.26
CA PRO A 11 10.97 -13.29 9.79
C PRO A 11 10.79 -14.39 8.76
N VAL A 12 9.80 -14.27 7.86
CA VAL A 12 9.58 -15.25 6.79
C VAL A 12 10.72 -15.21 5.76
N MET A 13 11.17 -14.02 5.36
CA MET A 13 12.29 -13.86 4.41
C MET A 13 13.59 -14.44 4.99
N LEU A 14 13.89 -14.16 6.26
CA LEU A 14 15.09 -14.68 6.93
C LEU A 14 15.05 -16.20 7.12
N ARG A 15 13.89 -16.77 7.45
CA ARG A 15 13.69 -18.23 7.50
C ARG A 15 13.93 -18.90 6.15
N ASN A 16 13.62 -18.20 5.06
CA ASN A 16 13.88 -18.68 3.70
C ASN A 16 15.30 -18.37 3.20
N GLY A 17 16.21 -17.89 4.06
CA GLY A 17 17.62 -17.66 3.71
C GLY A 17 17.91 -16.36 2.96
N TYR A 18 17.00 -15.37 3.00
CA TYR A 18 17.26 -14.06 2.41
C TYR A 18 18.31 -13.30 3.20
N ASP A 19 19.15 -12.55 2.49
CA ASP A 19 20.10 -11.63 3.10
C ASP A 19 19.37 -10.53 3.89
N LYS A 20 19.82 -10.29 5.14
CA LYS A 20 19.21 -9.32 6.06
C LYS A 20 19.14 -7.91 5.47
N LYS A 21 20.17 -7.47 4.74
CA LYS A 21 20.24 -6.12 4.18
C LYS A 21 19.24 -5.95 3.04
N VAL A 22 19.14 -6.95 2.16
CA VAL A 22 18.18 -6.93 1.05
C VAL A 22 16.74 -7.02 1.57
N ALA A 23 16.48 -7.91 2.52
CA ALA A 23 15.16 -8.07 3.13
C ALA A 23 14.70 -6.79 3.84
N ALA A 24 15.51 -6.26 4.77
CA ALA A 24 15.19 -5.02 5.47
C ALA A 24 15.07 -3.83 4.52
N GLY A 25 16.01 -3.68 3.58
CA GLY A 25 16.01 -2.61 2.60
C GLY A 25 14.74 -2.63 1.72
N SER A 26 14.33 -3.81 1.25
CA SER A 26 13.10 -3.96 0.45
C SER A 26 11.84 -3.61 1.22
N ILE A 27 11.76 -4.01 2.51
CA ILE A 27 10.61 -3.71 3.37
C ILE A 27 10.53 -2.21 3.63
N ILE A 28 11.65 -1.57 3.98
CA ILE A 28 11.70 -0.13 4.25
C ILE A 28 11.35 0.65 2.98
N ALA A 29 11.99 0.33 1.85
CA ALA A 29 11.75 0.98 0.56
C ALA A 29 10.29 0.85 0.10
N SER A 30 9.70 -0.34 0.24
CA SER A 30 8.28 -0.56 -0.12
C SER A 30 7.32 0.27 0.74
N GLY A 31 7.63 0.42 2.03
CA GLY A 31 6.76 1.14 2.95
C GLY A 31 6.85 2.66 2.81
N THR A 32 7.99 3.22 2.42
CA THR A 32 8.11 4.65 2.05
C THR A 32 7.46 4.93 0.70
N LEU A 33 7.61 4.03 -0.27
CA LEU A 33 7.02 4.17 -1.59
C LEU A 33 5.48 4.17 -1.54
N ALA A 34 4.89 3.38 -0.64
CA ALA A 34 3.44 3.37 -0.41
C ALA A 34 2.88 4.72 0.07
N GLN A 35 3.71 5.59 0.65
CA GLN A 35 3.30 6.96 1.03
C GLN A 35 3.44 7.95 -0.13
N LEU A 36 4.22 7.61 -1.16
CA LEU A 36 4.47 8.49 -2.30
C LEU A 36 3.43 8.31 -3.42
N ILE A 37 2.98 7.06 -3.65
CA ILE A 37 2.03 6.77 -4.72
C ILE A 37 0.59 7.16 -4.28
N PRO A 38 -0.15 7.92 -5.10
CA PRO A 38 -1.54 8.27 -4.81
C PRO A 38 -2.44 7.03 -4.63
N PRO A 39 -3.45 7.06 -3.72
CA PRO A 39 -3.83 8.18 -2.83
C PRO A 39 -2.96 8.27 -1.57
N SER A 40 -2.39 9.45 -1.30
CA SER A 40 -1.51 9.70 -0.14
C SER A 40 -2.01 10.82 0.74
N LEU A 41 -2.21 10.54 2.03
CA LEU A 41 -2.63 11.53 3.03
C LEU A 41 -1.61 12.68 3.15
N VAL A 42 -0.32 12.39 3.04
CA VAL A 42 0.73 13.42 3.12
C VAL A 42 0.61 14.42 1.97
N LEU A 43 0.35 13.92 0.75
CA LEU A 43 0.13 14.79 -0.40
C LEU A 43 -1.18 15.59 -0.27
N VAL A 44 -2.26 14.99 0.24
CA VAL A 44 -3.52 15.72 0.50
C VAL A 44 -3.30 16.88 1.46
N VAL A 45 -2.63 16.63 2.59
CA VAL A 45 -2.32 17.67 3.57
C VAL A 45 -1.39 18.72 2.98
N LEU A 46 -0.36 18.32 2.23
CA LEU A 46 0.54 19.28 1.59
C LEU A 46 -0.19 20.18 0.60
N ALA A 47 -1.04 19.61 -0.26
CA ALA A 47 -1.85 20.36 -1.22
C ALA A 47 -2.74 21.41 -0.53
N ASP A 48 -3.36 21.03 0.59
CA ASP A 48 -4.15 21.94 1.43
C ASP A 48 -3.28 23.08 2.00
N GLN A 49 -2.08 22.78 2.53
CA GLN A 49 -1.16 23.78 3.08
C GLN A 49 -0.63 24.77 2.03
N ILE A 50 -0.36 24.31 0.81
CA ILE A 50 0.17 25.15 -0.28
C ILE A 50 -0.93 25.76 -1.17
N GLY A 51 -2.21 25.45 -0.90
CA GLY A 51 -3.36 25.99 -1.64
C GLY A 51 -3.47 25.53 -3.09
N VAL A 52 -2.95 24.35 -3.45
CA VAL A 52 -3.08 23.78 -4.80
C VAL A 52 -4.08 22.64 -4.84
N SER A 53 -4.58 22.31 -6.03
CA SER A 53 -5.48 21.17 -6.21
C SER A 53 -4.78 19.86 -5.83
N VAL A 54 -5.45 19.05 -4.99
CA VAL A 54 -5.01 17.69 -4.64
C VAL A 54 -4.86 16.81 -5.88
N GLY A 55 -5.75 16.99 -6.87
CA GLY A 55 -5.71 16.25 -8.13
C GLY A 55 -4.43 16.52 -8.92
N ASP A 56 -4.03 17.79 -9.04
CA ASP A 56 -2.83 18.18 -9.78
C ASP A 56 -1.57 17.66 -9.09
N LEU A 57 -1.53 17.74 -7.75
CA LEU A 57 -0.43 17.19 -6.98
C LEU A 57 -0.32 15.67 -7.11
N PHE A 58 -1.45 14.95 -7.16
CA PHE A 58 -1.47 13.51 -7.40
C PHE A 58 -0.97 13.13 -8.79
N LEU A 59 -1.38 13.87 -9.84
CA LEU A 59 -0.88 13.66 -11.19
C LEU A 59 0.62 13.93 -11.28
N GLY A 60 1.09 15.01 -10.65
CA GLY A 60 2.51 15.35 -10.58
C GLY A 60 3.36 14.32 -9.82
N ALA A 61 2.80 13.70 -8.78
CA ALA A 61 3.48 12.67 -7.99
C ALA A 61 3.47 11.26 -8.64
N LEU A 62 2.59 11.02 -9.61
CA LEU A 62 2.43 9.70 -10.23
C LEU A 62 3.69 9.26 -10.99
N ILE A 63 4.22 10.14 -11.84
CA ILE A 63 5.44 9.86 -12.63
C ILE A 63 6.65 9.53 -11.73
N PRO A 64 7.05 10.39 -10.76
CA PRO A 64 8.18 10.07 -9.89
C PRO A 64 7.92 8.84 -9.02
N GLY A 65 6.67 8.61 -8.58
CA GLY A 65 6.29 7.40 -7.84
C GLY A 65 6.50 6.12 -8.65
N LEU A 66 6.08 6.11 -9.92
CA LEU A 66 6.27 4.98 -10.83
C LEU A 66 7.75 4.78 -11.21
N MET A 67 8.50 5.86 -11.41
CA MET A 67 9.95 5.77 -11.67
C MET A 67 10.69 5.14 -10.48
N LEU A 68 10.35 5.53 -9.25
CA LEU A 68 10.92 4.96 -8.03
C LEU A 68 10.52 3.49 -7.86
N ALA A 69 9.27 3.14 -8.15
CA ALA A 69 8.79 1.76 -8.11
C ALA A 69 9.53 0.89 -9.13
N GLY A 70 9.70 1.40 -10.36
CA GLY A 70 10.46 0.76 -11.41
C GLY A 70 11.92 0.56 -11.03
N SER A 71 12.58 1.57 -10.48
CA SER A 71 13.99 1.46 -10.07
C SER A 71 14.20 0.45 -8.96
N TYR A 72 13.32 0.38 -7.95
CA TYR A 72 13.38 -0.65 -6.91
C TYR A 72 13.11 -2.05 -7.47
N MET A 73 12.14 -2.20 -8.38
CA MET A 73 11.86 -3.47 -9.03
C MET A 73 13.08 -3.95 -9.83
N LEU A 74 13.68 -3.08 -10.63
CA LEU A 74 14.89 -3.36 -11.39
C LEU A 74 16.06 -3.75 -10.48
N TYR A 75 16.26 -3.04 -9.37
CA TYR A 75 17.31 -3.36 -8.40
C TYR A 75 17.13 -4.74 -7.77
N ILE A 76 15.91 -5.11 -7.37
CA ILE A 76 15.64 -6.44 -6.80
C ILE A 76 15.81 -7.54 -7.85
N VAL A 77 15.33 -7.32 -9.08
CA VAL A 77 15.51 -8.27 -10.19
C VAL A 77 17.00 -8.44 -10.51
N PHE A 78 17.76 -7.35 -10.53
CA PHE A 78 19.20 -7.37 -10.76
C PHE A 78 19.94 -8.18 -9.70
N ILE A 79 19.63 -8.00 -8.41
CA ILE A 79 20.23 -8.82 -7.33
C ILE A 79 19.77 -10.27 -7.42
N ALA A 80 18.52 -10.53 -7.77
CA ALA A 80 18.00 -11.89 -7.92
C ALA A 80 18.73 -12.68 -9.01
N ILE A 81 19.12 -12.02 -10.11
CA ILE A 81 19.88 -12.63 -11.22
C ILE A 81 21.37 -12.75 -10.87
N THR A 82 21.98 -11.67 -10.36
CA THR A 82 23.44 -11.63 -10.12
C THR A 82 23.87 -12.36 -8.85
N GLN A 83 23.02 -12.40 -7.82
CA GLN A 83 23.33 -12.93 -6.51
C GLN A 83 22.16 -13.78 -5.96
N PRO A 84 21.81 -14.89 -6.64
CA PRO A 84 20.68 -15.75 -6.27
C PRO A 84 20.84 -16.39 -4.87
N LYS A 85 22.06 -16.43 -4.32
CA LYS A 85 22.31 -16.86 -2.93
C LYS A 85 21.78 -15.88 -1.87
N LYS A 86 21.65 -14.59 -2.18
CA LYS A 86 21.14 -13.56 -1.26
C LYS A 86 19.63 -13.42 -1.27
N VAL A 87 18.99 -13.88 -2.34
CA VAL A 87 17.54 -13.84 -2.59
C VAL A 87 17.13 -15.20 -3.15
N PRO A 88 17.25 -16.28 -2.34
CA PRO A 88 16.94 -17.61 -2.81
C PRO A 88 15.46 -17.70 -3.22
N ALA A 89 15.21 -18.43 -4.32
CA ALA A 89 13.87 -18.68 -4.78
C ALA A 89 13.11 -19.51 -3.72
N LEU A 90 11.81 -19.21 -3.54
CA LEU A 90 10.93 -19.99 -2.66
C LEU A 90 11.05 -21.50 -2.99
N PRO A 91 11.20 -22.38 -1.99
CA PRO A 91 11.28 -23.83 -2.16
C PRO A 91 10.15 -24.36 -3.07
N LYS A 92 10.46 -25.37 -3.89
CA LYS A 92 9.49 -25.95 -4.83
C LYS A 92 8.21 -26.47 -4.15
N GLU A 93 8.30 -26.84 -2.88
CA GLU A 93 7.17 -27.26 -2.02
C GLU A 93 6.17 -26.13 -1.72
N MET A 94 6.62 -24.87 -1.68
CA MET A 94 5.74 -23.70 -1.55
C MET A 94 5.32 -23.08 -2.89
N ARG A 95 5.87 -23.58 -4.02
CA ARG A 95 5.44 -23.20 -5.39
C ARG A 95 4.13 -23.93 -5.73
N THR A 96 3.07 -23.57 -5.04
CA THR A 96 1.75 -24.19 -5.17
C THR A 96 1.04 -23.90 -6.50
N LEU A 97 1.47 -22.88 -7.26
CA LEU A 97 0.82 -22.46 -8.50
C LEU A 97 1.85 -22.03 -9.56
N SER A 98 1.73 -22.58 -10.77
CA SER A 98 2.57 -22.23 -11.93
C SER A 98 1.71 -21.71 -13.09
N GLY A 99 2.22 -20.74 -13.84
CA GLY A 99 1.61 -20.22 -15.07
C GLY A 99 0.27 -19.51 -14.88
N ARG A 100 -0.75 -19.92 -15.64
CA ARG A 100 -2.07 -19.25 -15.71
C ARG A 100 -2.81 -19.20 -14.37
N ALA A 101 -2.63 -20.21 -13.52
CA ALA A 101 -3.29 -20.27 -12.21
C ALA A 101 -2.69 -19.25 -11.22
N LEU A 102 -1.37 -19.03 -11.28
CA LEU A 102 -0.70 -17.97 -10.51
C LEU A 102 -1.14 -16.59 -11.02
N PHE A 103 -1.16 -16.39 -12.34
CA PHE A 103 -1.61 -15.14 -12.94
C PHE A 103 -3.07 -14.81 -12.54
N SER A 104 -3.99 -15.78 -12.61
CA SER A 104 -5.38 -15.58 -12.20
C SER A 104 -5.49 -15.22 -10.71
N ARG A 105 -4.70 -15.85 -9.84
CA ARG A 105 -4.69 -15.55 -8.40
C ARG A 105 -4.15 -14.15 -8.11
N VAL A 106 -3.07 -13.75 -8.79
CA VAL A 106 -2.52 -12.40 -8.68
C VAL A 106 -3.53 -11.36 -9.15
N MET A 107 -4.14 -11.57 -10.32
CA MET A 107 -5.18 -10.67 -10.83
C MET A 107 -6.36 -10.56 -9.86
N LYS A 108 -6.88 -11.67 -9.33
CA LYS A 108 -7.96 -11.64 -8.33
C LYS A 108 -7.58 -10.92 -7.03
N ALA A 109 -6.30 -10.92 -6.66
CA ALA A 109 -5.82 -10.24 -5.46
C ALA A 109 -5.55 -8.74 -5.69
N VAL A 110 -5.07 -8.36 -6.87
CA VAL A 110 -4.58 -7.01 -7.17
C VAL A 110 -5.66 -6.13 -7.81
N VAL A 111 -6.54 -6.70 -8.65
CA VAL A 111 -7.58 -5.97 -9.36
C VAL A 111 -8.56 -5.25 -8.41
N PRO A 112 -9.08 -5.87 -7.33
CA PRO A 112 -10.06 -5.19 -6.49
C PRO A 112 -9.50 -3.93 -5.78
N PRO A 113 -8.30 -3.97 -5.15
CA PRO A 113 -7.67 -2.76 -4.63
C PRO A 113 -7.34 -1.72 -5.71
N LEU A 114 -6.90 -2.14 -6.90
CA LEU A 114 -6.65 -1.21 -8.01
C LEU A 114 -7.93 -0.51 -8.47
N LEU A 115 -9.03 -1.24 -8.62
CA LEU A 115 -10.33 -0.65 -8.97
C LEU A 115 -10.77 0.37 -7.91
N LEU A 116 -10.55 0.09 -6.63
CA LEU A 116 -10.84 1.04 -5.56
C LEU A 116 -9.97 2.30 -5.67
N ILE A 117 -8.67 2.15 -5.96
CA ILE A 117 -7.75 3.28 -6.18
C ILE A 117 -8.23 4.12 -7.37
N PHE A 118 -8.58 3.50 -8.50
CA PHE A 118 -9.08 4.21 -9.68
C PHE A 118 -10.44 4.86 -9.42
N ALA A 119 -11.31 4.25 -8.61
CA ALA A 119 -12.59 4.86 -8.24
C ALA A 119 -12.38 6.15 -7.41
N VAL A 120 -11.48 6.11 -6.42
CA VAL A 120 -11.15 7.26 -5.57
C VAL A 120 -10.40 8.34 -6.34
N LEU A 121 -9.36 7.99 -7.10
CA LEU A 121 -8.61 8.95 -7.90
C LEU A 121 -9.46 9.51 -9.04
N GLY A 122 -10.29 8.67 -9.68
CA GLY A 122 -11.22 9.08 -10.72
C GLY A 122 -12.24 10.08 -10.19
N SER A 123 -12.83 9.85 -9.01
CA SER A 123 -13.79 10.81 -8.45
C SER A 123 -13.17 12.17 -8.14
N ILE A 124 -11.87 12.20 -7.76
CA ILE A 124 -11.12 13.45 -7.56
C ILE A 124 -10.81 14.12 -8.91
N PHE A 125 -10.28 13.39 -9.90
CA PHE A 125 -9.86 13.97 -11.18
C PHE A 125 -11.03 14.47 -12.03
N PHE A 126 -12.17 13.79 -12.00
CA PHE A 126 -13.38 14.24 -12.69
C PHE A 126 -14.13 15.33 -11.91
N GLY A 127 -13.62 15.78 -10.75
CA GLY A 127 -14.25 16.81 -9.93
C GLY A 127 -15.59 16.39 -9.33
N ILE A 128 -15.88 15.10 -9.30
CA ILE A 128 -17.14 14.53 -8.78
C ILE A 128 -17.13 14.55 -7.26
N ALA A 129 -15.96 14.38 -6.64
CA ALA A 129 -15.78 14.32 -5.20
C ALA A 129 -14.55 15.12 -4.75
N THR A 130 -14.73 15.89 -3.68
CA THR A 130 -13.63 16.49 -2.92
C THR A 130 -12.77 15.40 -2.25
N PRO A 131 -11.53 15.70 -1.80
CA PRO A 131 -10.68 14.71 -1.13
C PRO A 131 -11.36 14.02 0.07
N THR A 132 -12.20 14.76 0.80
CA THR A 132 -12.98 14.24 1.94
C THR A 132 -14.06 13.27 1.49
N GLU A 133 -14.82 13.61 0.44
CA GLU A 133 -15.85 12.75 -0.15
C GLU A 133 -15.23 11.51 -0.82
N ALA A 134 -14.08 11.66 -1.46
CA ALA A 134 -13.31 10.56 -2.03
C ALA A 134 -12.84 9.57 -0.94
N GLY A 135 -12.54 10.07 0.27
CA GLY A 135 -12.29 9.24 1.45
C GLY A 135 -13.51 8.41 1.88
N ALA A 136 -14.72 8.97 1.79
CA ALA A 136 -15.96 8.24 2.05
C ALA A 136 -16.19 7.15 0.98
N VAL A 137 -15.99 7.46 -0.31
CA VAL A 137 -16.05 6.48 -1.41
C VAL A 137 -15.05 5.34 -1.18
N GLY A 138 -13.82 5.66 -0.79
CA GLY A 138 -12.79 4.68 -0.44
C GLY A 138 -13.19 3.78 0.73
N SER A 139 -13.79 4.36 1.78
CA SER A 139 -14.25 3.62 2.97
C SER A 139 -15.40 2.67 2.65
N VAL A 140 -16.40 3.14 1.91
CA VAL A 140 -17.53 2.31 1.45
C VAL A 140 -17.03 1.20 0.52
N GLY A 141 -16.15 1.52 -0.42
CA GLY A 141 -15.56 0.53 -1.31
C GLY A 141 -14.71 -0.50 -0.56
N ALA A 142 -13.96 -0.10 0.47
CA ALA A 142 -13.23 -1.03 1.34
C ALA A 142 -14.16 -1.96 2.13
N LEU A 143 -15.31 -1.46 2.62
CA LEU A 143 -16.33 -2.29 3.26
C LEU A 143 -16.93 -3.33 2.29
N ILE A 144 -17.24 -2.91 1.06
CA ILE A 144 -17.73 -3.81 0.02
C ILE A 144 -16.69 -4.89 -0.29
N LEU A 145 -15.41 -4.51 -0.46
CA LEU A 145 -14.32 -5.47 -0.70
C LEU A 145 -14.13 -6.42 0.49
N ALA A 146 -14.26 -5.94 1.72
CA ALA A 146 -14.19 -6.79 2.92
C ALA A 146 -15.36 -7.78 2.97
N ALA A 147 -16.57 -7.35 2.60
CA ALA A 147 -17.74 -8.22 2.51
C ALA A 147 -17.58 -9.29 1.43
N MET A 148 -17.14 -8.92 0.23
CA MET A 148 -16.88 -9.86 -0.87
C MET A 148 -15.82 -10.90 -0.52
N ASN A 149 -14.79 -10.50 0.24
CA ASN A 149 -13.75 -11.40 0.71
C ASN A 149 -14.16 -12.21 1.96
N LYS A 150 -15.41 -12.09 2.44
CA LYS A 150 -15.91 -12.73 3.67
C LYS A 150 -15.05 -12.41 4.90
N ARG A 151 -14.44 -11.24 4.92
CA ARG A 151 -13.59 -10.73 6.03
C ARG A 151 -14.26 -9.61 6.81
N LEU A 152 -15.49 -9.25 6.46
CA LEU A 152 -16.29 -8.30 7.22
C LEU A 152 -16.83 -8.99 8.47
N SER A 153 -16.26 -8.67 9.63
CA SER A 153 -16.71 -9.12 10.95
C SER A 153 -16.84 -7.92 11.87
N TRP A 154 -17.67 -8.05 12.92
CA TRP A 154 -17.79 -7.01 13.94
C TRP A 154 -16.45 -6.70 14.60
N GLU A 155 -15.62 -7.72 14.82
CA GLU A 155 -14.27 -7.57 15.37
C GLU A 155 -13.36 -6.73 14.46
N ASN A 156 -13.34 -6.99 13.15
CA ASN A 156 -12.54 -6.22 12.20
C ASN A 156 -13.03 -4.78 12.07
N LEU A 157 -14.36 -4.59 12.06
CA LEU A 157 -14.97 -3.26 11.98
C LEU A 157 -14.69 -2.44 13.24
N TYR A 158 -14.93 -3.03 14.42
CA TYR A 158 -14.65 -2.40 15.71
C TYR A 158 -13.16 -2.13 15.88
N GLY A 159 -12.30 -3.07 15.50
CA GLY A 159 -10.84 -2.90 15.53
C GLY A 159 -10.37 -1.74 14.63
N ALA A 160 -10.93 -1.61 13.42
CA ALA A 160 -10.64 -0.50 12.52
C ALA A 160 -11.13 0.85 13.10
N ALA A 161 -12.36 0.90 13.62
CA ALA A 161 -12.93 2.09 14.23
C ALA A 161 -12.14 2.53 15.47
N ASN A 162 -11.81 1.60 16.37
CA ASN A 162 -11.03 1.88 17.58
C ASN A 162 -9.60 2.35 17.24
N SER A 163 -8.97 1.75 16.23
CA SER A 163 -7.65 2.21 15.76
C SER A 163 -7.70 3.62 15.20
N THR A 164 -8.75 3.93 14.42
CA THR A 164 -8.98 5.27 13.87
C THR A 164 -9.22 6.28 14.99
N ALA A 165 -10.11 5.99 15.93
CA ALA A 165 -10.40 6.85 17.08
C ALA A 165 -9.15 7.11 17.93
N ARG A 166 -8.32 6.09 18.17
CA ARG A 166 -7.07 6.23 18.92
C ARG A 166 -6.07 7.13 18.19
N ILE A 167 -5.89 6.96 16.88
CA ILE A 167 -4.98 7.80 16.09
C ILE A 167 -5.48 9.25 16.07
N THR A 168 -6.77 9.47 15.80
CA THR A 168 -7.37 10.80 15.81
C THR A 168 -7.25 11.46 17.19
N GLY A 169 -7.49 10.70 18.28
CA GLY A 169 -7.34 11.20 19.65
C GLY A 169 -5.90 11.64 19.95
N LEU A 170 -4.89 10.87 19.52
CA LEU A 170 -3.49 11.26 19.66
C LEU A 170 -3.18 12.55 18.91
N VAL A 171 -3.69 12.71 17.68
CA VAL A 171 -3.49 13.93 16.88
C VAL A 171 -4.15 15.14 17.53
N LEU A 172 -5.40 15.02 17.98
CA LEU A 172 -6.13 16.10 18.66
C LEU A 172 -5.44 16.51 19.97
N MET A 173 -4.91 15.55 20.73
CA MET A 173 -4.15 15.83 21.95
C MET A 173 -2.87 16.61 21.64
N ILE A 174 -2.15 16.26 20.57
CA ILE A 174 -0.96 17.01 20.14
C ILE A 174 -1.34 18.45 19.78
N ILE A 175 -2.40 18.66 19.00
CA ILE A 175 -2.86 20.00 18.60
C ILE A 175 -3.33 20.82 19.80
N PHE A 176 -3.97 20.20 20.79
CA PHE A 176 -4.39 20.88 22.01
C PHE A 176 -3.21 21.32 22.90
N CYS A 177 -2.10 20.58 22.86
CA CYS A 177 -0.89 20.90 23.62
C CYS A 177 0.09 21.82 22.88
N SER A 178 -0.07 22.03 21.58
CA SER A 178 0.76 22.92 20.74
C SER A 178 0.22 24.34 20.72
#